data_AF-A0A972LLJ1-F1
#
_entry.id   AF-A0A972LLJ1-F1
#
_cell.length_a   1.000
_cell.length_b   1.000
_cell.length_c   1.000
_cell.angle_alpha   90.00
_cell.angle_beta   90.00
_cell.angle_gamma   90.00
#
_symmetry.space_group_name_H-M   'P 1'
#
loop_
_entity.id
_entity.type
_entity.pdbx_description
1 polymer ?
#
loop_
_entity_poly.entity_id
_entity_poly.type
_entity_poly.pdbx_seq_one_letter_code
_entity_poly.pdbx_strand_id
1 'polypeptide(L)'
;MDKVKALKGFKDLLPGESEKWEKITSLVHECFHAFGFSPVRTPILERTSLFTRSIGETTDIVEKEMYTFEDWDGKPVTLRPEGTASVARAYLEGRLDLKPLPAKLYYQGPMFRHERPQAGRLRQFHQVGAEIIGDSNPRQDVELLSLLSHFFEQTGISDLTLEINSLGCSVCRPPYRLVLQDFFEAQLSLLCEDCNRRFKSNPLRILDCKKESCKTITQDAPASADHLCETCDTHFKRPCVKVSIHLNYPT
;
A
#
# COMPACT_ATOMS: atom_id res chain seq x y z
N MET A 1 -10.23 -41.37 8.77
CA MET A 1 -9.72 -40.27 7.91
C MET A 1 -9.85 -38.99 8.71
N ASP A 2 -8.74 -38.28 8.90
CA ASP A 2 -8.79 -36.97 9.54
C ASP A 2 -9.57 -35.99 8.65
N LYS A 3 -10.43 -35.19 9.27
CA LYS A 3 -11.15 -34.13 8.56
C LYS A 3 -10.14 -33.09 8.07
N VAL A 4 -10.01 -32.95 6.75
CA VAL A 4 -9.27 -31.87 6.13
C VAL A 4 -9.99 -30.54 6.39
N LYS A 5 -9.25 -29.51 6.77
CA LYS A 5 -9.76 -28.17 7.07
C LYS A 5 -8.96 -27.11 6.32
N ALA A 6 -9.58 -25.95 6.10
CA ALA A 6 -8.87 -24.78 5.58
C ALA A 6 -7.66 -24.42 6.47
N LEU A 7 -6.59 -23.93 5.83
CA LEU A 7 -5.41 -23.47 6.54
C LEU A 7 -5.75 -22.25 7.41
N LYS A 8 -5.11 -22.13 8.58
CA LYS A 8 -5.27 -20.95 9.43
C LYS A 8 -4.90 -19.69 8.63
N GLY A 9 -5.79 -18.69 8.62
CA GLY A 9 -5.63 -17.44 7.86
C GLY A 9 -6.09 -17.51 6.40
N PHE A 10 -6.65 -18.64 5.96
CA PHE A 10 -7.32 -18.81 4.67
C PHE A 10 -8.80 -19.07 4.94
N LYS A 11 -9.68 -18.44 4.16
CA LYS A 11 -11.12 -18.50 4.39
C LYS A 11 -11.84 -18.81 3.08
N ASP A 12 -12.70 -19.81 3.11
CA ASP A 12 -13.65 -20.09 2.04
C ASP A 12 -14.75 -19.02 2.05
N LEU A 13 -15.06 -18.45 0.89
CA LEU A 13 -16.26 -17.63 0.70
C LEU A 13 -17.41 -18.56 0.29
N LEU A 14 -18.42 -18.66 1.15
CA LEU A 14 -19.56 -19.55 0.97
C LEU A 14 -20.77 -18.77 0.42
N PRO A 15 -21.81 -19.47 -0.08
CA PRO A 15 -23.08 -18.83 -0.40
C PRO A 15 -23.60 -17.97 0.76
N GLY A 16 -24.06 -16.76 0.45
CA GLY A 16 -24.37 -15.66 1.36
C GLY A 16 -23.24 -14.63 1.53
N GLU A 17 -21.98 -15.08 1.46
CA GLU A 17 -20.80 -14.19 1.47
C GLU A 17 -20.32 -13.88 0.04
N SER A 18 -20.35 -14.88 -0.85
CA SER A 18 -19.92 -14.74 -2.23
C SER A 18 -20.72 -13.70 -3.02
N GLU A 19 -22.02 -13.59 -2.79
CA GLU A 19 -22.88 -12.60 -3.46
C GLU A 19 -22.57 -11.17 -2.98
N LYS A 20 -22.11 -11.00 -1.73
CA LYS A 20 -21.60 -9.71 -1.26
C LYS A 20 -20.27 -9.37 -1.95
N TRP A 21 -19.43 -10.39 -2.16
CA TRP A 21 -18.18 -10.26 -2.89
C TRP A 21 -18.41 -9.85 -4.36
N GLU A 22 -19.37 -10.48 -5.03
CA GLU A 22 -19.77 -10.14 -6.40
C GLU A 22 -20.27 -8.69 -6.50
N LYS A 23 -21.07 -8.22 -5.53
CA LYS A 23 -21.52 -6.82 -5.49
C LYS A 23 -20.35 -5.84 -5.40
N ILE A 24 -19.40 -6.09 -4.49
CA ILE A 24 -18.24 -5.21 -4.32
C ILE A 24 -17.35 -5.22 -5.57
N THR A 25 -17.08 -6.40 -6.13
CA THR A 25 -16.23 -6.52 -7.33
C THR A 25 -16.88 -5.90 -8.57
N SER A 26 -18.21 -5.92 -8.68
CA SER A 26 -18.95 -5.21 -9.72
C SER A 26 -18.86 -3.69 -9.54
N LEU A 27 -19.06 -3.20 -8.31
CA LEU A 27 -18.92 -1.77 -8.00
C LEU A 27 -17.51 -1.24 -8.30
N VAL A 28 -16.48 -2.02 -7.97
CA VAL A 28 -15.09 -1.71 -8.34
C VAL A 28 -14.97 -1.54 -9.86
N HIS A 29 -15.49 -2.47 -10.64
CA HIS A 29 -15.42 -2.38 -12.10
C HIS A 29 -16.10 -1.12 -12.63
N GLU A 30 -17.32 -0.82 -12.15
CA GLU A 30 -18.10 0.34 -12.56
C GLU A 30 -17.39 1.66 -12.22
N CYS A 31 -16.96 1.84 -10.96
CA CYS A 31 -16.28 3.05 -10.51
C CYS A 31 -14.97 3.29 -11.26
N PHE A 32 -14.13 2.25 -11.38
CA PHE A 32 -12.80 2.41 -11.97
C PHE A 32 -12.91 2.66 -13.49
N HIS A 33 -13.85 2.01 -14.17
CA HIS A 33 -14.11 2.24 -15.58
C HIS A 33 -14.62 3.67 -15.84
N ALA A 34 -15.47 4.22 -14.96
CA ALA A 34 -15.94 5.60 -15.06
C ALA A 34 -14.79 6.64 -14.99
N PHE A 35 -13.68 6.31 -14.31
CA PHE A 35 -12.47 7.13 -14.25
C PHE A 35 -11.44 6.81 -15.36
N GLY A 36 -11.80 5.95 -16.32
CA GLY A 36 -10.97 5.57 -17.45
C GLY A 36 -9.89 4.55 -17.13
N PHE A 37 -9.97 3.83 -16.01
CA PHE A 37 -9.03 2.76 -15.69
C PHE A 37 -9.40 1.47 -16.41
N SER A 38 -8.39 0.80 -16.95
CA SER A 38 -8.52 -0.49 -17.63
C SER A 38 -8.07 -1.65 -16.72
N PRO A 39 -8.76 -2.80 -16.74
CA PRO A 39 -8.39 -3.93 -15.90
C PRO A 39 -7.08 -4.55 -16.36
N VAL A 40 -6.20 -4.88 -15.41
CA VAL A 40 -5.01 -5.71 -15.61
C VAL A 40 -5.06 -6.92 -14.68
N ARG A 41 -4.71 -8.09 -15.22
CA ARG A 41 -4.68 -9.36 -14.47
C ARG A 41 -3.27 -9.93 -14.52
N THR A 42 -2.63 -10.02 -13.37
CA THR A 42 -1.27 -10.56 -13.23
C THR A 42 -1.31 -11.97 -12.63
N PRO A 43 -0.30 -12.82 -12.92
CA PRO A 43 -0.17 -14.13 -12.28
C PRO A 43 -0.14 -14.03 -10.75
N ILE A 44 -0.58 -15.10 -10.09
CA ILE A 44 -0.51 -15.22 -8.62
C ILE A 44 0.93 -15.48 -8.16
N LEU A 45 1.70 -16.21 -8.97
CA LEU A 45 3.06 -16.62 -8.67
C LEU A 45 4.02 -15.87 -9.60
N GLU A 46 4.99 -15.17 -9.02
CA GLU A 46 6.02 -14.43 -9.78
C GLU A 46 7.43 -14.70 -9.24
N ARG A 47 8.46 -14.32 -10.00
CA ARG A 47 9.86 -14.44 -9.55
C ARG A 47 10.04 -13.62 -8.27
N THR A 48 10.65 -14.23 -7.26
CA THR A 48 10.86 -13.58 -5.94
C THR A 48 11.63 -12.27 -6.05
N SER A 49 12.56 -12.18 -7.01
CA SER A 49 13.34 -10.98 -7.28
C SER A 49 12.51 -9.76 -7.69
N LEU A 50 11.28 -9.95 -8.17
CA LEU A 50 10.36 -8.86 -8.45
C LEU A 50 10.00 -8.11 -7.16
N PHE A 51 9.64 -8.85 -6.11
CA PHE A 51 9.16 -8.27 -4.85
C PHE A 51 10.30 -7.79 -3.95
N THR A 52 11.43 -8.50 -3.90
CA THR A 52 12.57 -8.09 -3.06
C THR A 52 13.15 -6.74 -3.50
N ARG A 53 13.21 -6.48 -4.82
CA ARG A 53 13.73 -5.23 -5.38
C ARG A 53 12.75 -4.06 -5.25
N SER A 54 11.46 -4.31 -5.42
CA SER A 54 10.43 -3.26 -5.51
C SER A 54 9.90 -2.79 -4.16
N ILE A 55 9.61 -3.72 -3.24
CA ILE A 55 9.05 -3.41 -1.92
C ILE A 55 10.15 -2.92 -0.97
N GLY A 56 11.38 -3.42 -1.17
CA GLY A 56 12.56 -3.11 -0.37
C GLY A 56 12.90 -4.24 0.59
N GLU A 57 14.18 -4.60 0.61
CA GLU A 57 14.70 -5.76 1.35
C GLU A 57 14.51 -5.69 2.87
N THR A 58 14.37 -4.48 3.41
CA THR A 58 14.24 -4.23 4.86
C THR A 58 12.78 -4.12 5.33
N THR A 59 11.83 -4.49 4.48
CA THR A 59 10.41 -4.48 4.85
C THR A 59 10.03 -5.78 5.53
N ASP A 60 9.13 -5.72 6.52
CA ASP A 60 8.63 -6.93 7.20
C ASP A 60 8.01 -7.91 6.17
N ILE A 61 7.39 -7.38 5.10
CA ILE A 61 6.87 -8.15 3.98
C ILE A 61 7.96 -9.05 3.39
N VAL A 62 9.06 -8.44 2.92
CA VAL A 62 10.15 -9.14 2.23
C VAL A 62 10.94 -10.03 3.18
N GLU A 63 11.20 -9.58 4.40
CA GLU A 63 12.03 -10.33 5.36
C GLU A 63 11.33 -11.58 5.90
N LYS A 64 10.00 -11.53 6.14
CA LYS A 64 9.32 -12.51 7.00
C LYS A 64 7.93 -12.95 6.53
N GLU A 65 7.31 -12.24 5.60
CA GLU A 65 5.90 -12.48 5.27
C GLU A 65 5.66 -13.05 3.86
N MET A 66 6.68 -13.18 3.00
CA MET A 66 6.48 -13.76 1.67
C MET A 66 6.31 -15.29 1.72
N TYR A 67 5.35 -15.80 0.96
CA TYR A 67 5.23 -17.23 0.66
C TYR A 67 6.13 -17.58 -0.52
N THR A 68 7.38 -17.90 -0.22
CA THR A 68 8.42 -18.23 -1.21
C THR A 68 8.73 -19.72 -1.24
N PHE A 69 8.90 -20.28 -2.44
CA PHE A 69 9.30 -21.67 -2.66
C PHE A 69 10.19 -21.78 -3.92
N GLU A 70 10.90 -22.90 -4.06
CA GLU A 70 11.64 -23.21 -5.29
C GLU A 70 10.70 -23.66 -6.40
N ASP A 71 10.88 -23.07 -7.59
CA ASP A 71 10.27 -23.56 -8.82
C ASP A 71 11.08 -24.75 -9.37
N TRP A 72 10.56 -25.43 -10.39
CA TRP A 72 11.23 -26.59 -11.00
C TRP A 72 12.61 -26.27 -11.58
N ASP A 73 12.86 -25.01 -11.95
CA ASP A 73 14.16 -24.55 -12.43
C ASP A 73 15.14 -24.15 -11.30
N GLY A 74 14.81 -24.46 -10.04
CA GLY A 74 15.61 -24.16 -8.85
C GLY A 74 15.64 -22.68 -8.48
N LYS A 75 14.87 -21.83 -9.16
CA LYS A 75 14.81 -20.40 -8.84
C LYS A 75 13.61 -20.11 -7.94
N PRO A 76 13.77 -19.18 -6.97
CA PRO A 76 12.71 -18.89 -6.03
C PRO A 76 11.56 -18.12 -6.68
N VAL A 77 10.35 -18.59 -6.45
CA VAL A 77 9.08 -17.97 -6.82
C VAL A 77 8.27 -17.65 -5.58
N THR A 78 7.44 -16.62 -5.66
CA THR A 78 6.69 -16.10 -4.51
C THR A 78 5.25 -15.83 -4.89
N LEU A 79 4.30 -16.28 -4.05
CA LEU A 79 2.91 -15.85 -4.17
C LEU A 79 2.85 -14.35 -3.91
N ARG A 80 2.23 -13.59 -4.82
CA ARG A 80 2.26 -12.12 -4.78
C ARG A 80 1.76 -11.58 -3.43
N PRO A 81 2.57 -10.77 -2.70
CA PRO A 81 2.15 -10.17 -1.44
C PRO A 81 1.42 -8.83 -1.63
N GLU A 82 1.45 -8.28 -2.84
CA GLU A 82 0.86 -7.01 -3.27
C GLU A 82 0.75 -6.99 -4.81
N GLY A 83 0.10 -5.98 -5.40
CA GLY A 83 -0.19 -5.93 -6.84
C GLY A 83 0.63 -4.94 -7.68
N THR A 84 1.16 -3.89 -7.08
CA THR A 84 1.88 -2.78 -7.73
C THR A 84 3.09 -3.28 -8.53
N ALA A 85 3.97 -4.10 -7.93
CA ALA A 85 5.16 -4.57 -8.63
C ALA A 85 4.81 -5.48 -9.81
N SER A 86 3.78 -6.31 -9.62
CA SER A 86 3.22 -7.14 -10.68
C SER A 86 2.63 -6.30 -11.83
N VAL A 87 1.95 -5.19 -11.52
CA VAL A 87 1.44 -4.27 -12.55
C VAL A 87 2.58 -3.57 -13.27
N ALA A 88 3.58 -3.06 -12.55
CA ALA A 88 4.74 -2.40 -13.16
C ALA A 88 5.50 -3.36 -14.10
N ARG A 89 5.69 -4.62 -13.70
CA ARG A 89 6.28 -5.67 -14.54
C ARG A 89 5.42 -5.95 -15.77
N ALA A 90 4.10 -6.03 -15.62
CA ALA A 90 3.17 -6.24 -16.75
C ALA A 90 3.12 -5.06 -17.72
N TYR A 91 3.21 -3.85 -17.20
CA TYR A 91 3.26 -2.62 -17.99
C TYR A 91 4.48 -2.62 -18.91
N LEU A 92 5.65 -2.95 -18.37
CA LEU A 92 6.90 -3.03 -19.15
C LEU A 92 6.91 -4.23 -20.12
N GLU A 93 6.56 -5.42 -19.64
CA GLU A 93 6.56 -6.65 -20.43
C GLU A 93 5.54 -6.60 -21.58
N GLY A 94 4.35 -6.05 -21.31
CA GLY A 94 3.28 -5.87 -22.30
C GLY A 94 3.47 -4.68 -23.24
N ARG A 95 4.60 -3.95 -23.13
CA ARG A 95 4.92 -2.76 -23.93
C ARG A 95 3.85 -1.67 -23.87
N LEU A 96 3.23 -1.51 -22.70
CA LEU A 96 2.26 -0.44 -22.45
C LEU A 96 2.93 0.94 -22.37
N ASP A 97 4.25 0.98 -22.16
CA ASP A 97 5.10 2.16 -22.29
C ASP A 97 5.11 2.79 -23.69
N LEU A 98 4.73 2.02 -24.72
CA LEU A 98 4.57 2.50 -26.10
C LEU A 98 3.17 3.01 -26.42
N LYS A 99 2.23 2.95 -25.46
CA LYS A 99 0.85 3.40 -25.64
C LYS A 99 0.68 4.84 -25.14
N PRO A 100 -0.44 5.52 -25.48
CA PRO A 100 -0.72 6.85 -24.95
C PRO A 100 -0.70 6.87 -23.42
N LEU A 101 -0.09 7.93 -22.87
CA LEU A 101 0.04 8.16 -21.42
C LEU A 101 -1.00 9.20 -20.93
N PRO A 102 -1.38 9.16 -19.64
CA PRO A 102 -0.97 8.15 -18.65
C PRO A 102 -1.68 6.82 -18.85
N ALA A 103 -0.99 5.71 -18.55
CA ALA A 103 -1.62 4.40 -18.47
C ALA A 103 -2.36 4.27 -17.14
N LYS A 104 -3.68 4.11 -17.20
CA LYS A 104 -4.55 3.90 -16.05
C LYS A 104 -4.96 2.44 -15.95
N LEU A 105 -4.37 1.74 -15.00
CA LEU A 105 -4.55 0.31 -14.82
C LEU A 105 -5.16 0.02 -13.46
N TYR A 106 -6.05 -0.97 -13.36
CA TYR A 106 -6.53 -1.42 -12.07
C TYR A 106 -6.56 -2.93 -11.96
N TYR A 107 -6.41 -3.43 -10.75
CA TYR A 107 -6.45 -4.85 -10.47
C TYR A 107 -7.35 -5.13 -9.29
N GLN A 108 -7.88 -6.35 -9.26
CA GLN A 108 -8.52 -6.91 -8.08
C GLN A 108 -8.17 -8.39 -7.97
N GLY A 109 -7.94 -8.89 -6.76
CA GLY A 109 -7.70 -10.32 -6.55
C GLY A 109 -6.95 -10.65 -5.27
N PRO A 110 -6.62 -11.93 -5.07
CA PRO A 110 -5.99 -12.41 -3.86
C PRO A 110 -4.50 -12.01 -3.78
N MET A 111 -4.04 -11.81 -2.55
CA MET A 111 -2.67 -11.51 -2.14
C MET A 111 -2.32 -12.38 -0.92
N PHE A 112 -1.04 -12.65 -0.71
CA PHE A 112 -0.58 -13.63 0.26
C PHE A 112 0.53 -13.08 1.16
N ARG A 113 0.31 -13.11 2.48
CA ARG A 113 1.31 -12.69 3.48
C ARG A 113 1.30 -13.65 4.68
N HIS A 114 2.46 -14.10 5.14
CA HIS A 114 2.64 -14.95 6.32
C HIS A 114 2.50 -14.13 7.62
N GLU A 115 1.45 -13.31 7.67
CA GLU A 115 1.13 -12.47 8.79
C GLU A 115 0.53 -13.31 9.92
N ARG A 116 0.69 -12.86 11.18
CA ARG A 116 0.02 -13.47 12.32
C ARG A 116 -1.48 -13.22 12.19
N PRO A 117 -2.32 -14.25 12.05
CA PRO A 117 -3.75 -14.04 11.86
C PRO A 117 -4.36 -13.33 13.07
N GLN A 118 -4.99 -12.18 12.83
CA GLN A 118 -5.72 -11.37 13.80
C GLN A 118 -6.97 -10.79 13.13
N ALA A 119 -7.84 -10.11 13.88
CA ALA A 119 -9.05 -9.50 13.30
C ALA A 119 -8.69 -8.60 12.11
N GLY A 120 -9.27 -8.88 10.94
CA GLY A 120 -8.99 -8.15 9.70
C GLY A 120 -7.68 -8.50 8.99
N ARG A 121 -6.83 -9.38 9.55
CA ARG A 121 -5.56 -9.80 8.91
C ARG A 121 -5.56 -11.30 8.62
N LEU A 122 -5.76 -11.63 7.35
CA LEU A 122 -5.72 -12.98 6.80
C LEU A 122 -4.38 -13.23 6.10
N ARG A 123 -4.01 -14.51 5.95
CA ARG A 123 -2.83 -14.91 5.19
C ARG A 123 -3.08 -14.93 3.68
N GLN A 124 -4.32 -15.22 3.29
CA GLN A 124 -4.86 -14.86 1.98
C GLN A 124 -5.91 -13.77 2.19
N PHE A 125 -5.67 -12.61 1.59
CA PHE A 125 -6.61 -11.49 1.59
C PHE A 125 -6.78 -11.00 0.16
N HIS A 126 -7.73 -10.10 -0.06
CA HIS A 126 -8.02 -9.58 -1.38
C HIS A 126 -7.79 -8.08 -1.40
N GLN A 127 -7.20 -7.59 -2.48
CA GLN A 127 -6.97 -6.18 -2.69
C GLN A 127 -7.61 -5.74 -4.00
N VAL A 128 -7.98 -4.47 -4.03
CA VAL A 128 -8.25 -3.68 -5.22
C VAL A 128 -7.18 -2.58 -5.26
N GLY A 129 -6.58 -2.35 -6.42
CA GLY A 129 -5.60 -1.29 -6.60
C GLY A 129 -5.75 -0.60 -7.94
N ALA A 130 -5.35 0.67 -8.00
CA ALA A 130 -5.34 1.50 -9.19
C ALA A 130 -3.93 2.10 -9.34
N GLU A 131 -3.40 2.05 -10.55
CA GLU A 131 -2.07 2.54 -10.92
C GLU A 131 -2.21 3.55 -12.06
N ILE A 132 -1.64 4.74 -11.88
CA ILE A 132 -1.47 5.74 -12.94
C ILE A 132 0.02 5.81 -13.25
N ILE A 133 0.41 5.40 -14.46
CA ILE A 133 1.82 5.29 -14.85
C ILE A 133 2.10 6.23 -16.02
N GLY A 134 3.21 6.97 -15.92
CA GLY A 134 3.75 7.81 -17.00
C GLY A 134 3.35 9.29 -16.97
N ASP A 135 2.69 9.76 -15.91
CA ASP A 135 2.48 11.19 -15.65
C ASP A 135 2.76 11.49 -14.16
N SER A 136 3.54 12.53 -13.91
CA SER A 136 3.97 12.96 -12.56
C SER A 136 3.22 14.21 -12.06
N ASN A 137 2.24 14.69 -12.82
CA ASN A 137 1.44 15.85 -12.44
C ASN A 137 0.62 15.54 -11.17
N PRO A 138 0.61 16.43 -10.16
CA PRO A 138 -0.17 16.24 -8.93
C PRO A 138 -1.69 16.06 -9.15
N ARG A 139 -2.20 16.42 -10.34
CA ARG A 139 -3.58 16.12 -10.73
C ARG A 139 -3.87 14.61 -10.76
N GLN A 140 -2.88 13.78 -11.07
CA GLN A 140 -3.04 12.33 -11.08
C GLN A 140 -3.28 11.79 -9.66
N ASP A 141 -2.56 12.30 -8.67
CA ASP A 141 -2.77 12.00 -7.25
C ASP A 141 -4.21 12.39 -6.83
N VAL A 142 -4.66 13.60 -7.20
CA VAL A 142 -6.03 14.06 -6.92
C VAL A 142 -7.08 13.19 -7.59
N GLU A 143 -6.85 12.76 -8.83
CA GLU A 143 -7.76 11.89 -9.55
C GLU A 143 -7.90 10.53 -8.86
N LEU A 144 -6.80 9.94 -8.40
CA LEU A 144 -6.80 8.68 -7.66
C LEU A 144 -7.51 8.82 -6.30
N LEU A 145 -7.30 9.93 -5.60
CA LEU A 145 -8.04 10.25 -4.36
C LEU A 145 -9.54 10.46 -4.62
N SER A 146 -9.89 11.09 -5.75
CA SER A 146 -11.29 11.30 -6.14
C SER A 146 -11.98 9.98 -6.49
N LEU A 147 -11.27 9.06 -7.17
CA LEU A 147 -11.74 7.69 -7.39
C LEU A 147 -12.02 6.97 -6.06
N LEU A 148 -11.10 7.09 -5.10
CA LEU A 148 -11.25 6.46 -3.78
C LEU A 148 -12.46 7.03 -3.02
N SER A 149 -12.61 8.36 -2.99
CA SER A 149 -13.77 9.04 -2.39
C SER A 149 -15.07 8.57 -3.03
N HIS A 150 -15.13 8.61 -4.37
CA HIS A 150 -16.31 8.20 -5.13
C HIS A 150 -16.67 6.73 -4.88
N PHE A 151 -15.68 5.83 -4.87
CA PHE A 151 -15.90 4.42 -4.57
C PHE A 151 -16.56 4.23 -3.20
N PHE A 152 -16.03 4.88 -2.15
CA PHE A 152 -16.59 4.75 -0.82
C PHE A 152 -17.98 5.38 -0.68
N GLU A 153 -18.24 6.52 -1.33
CA GLU A 153 -19.59 7.10 -1.41
C GLU A 153 -20.60 6.08 -1.98
N GLN A 154 -20.23 5.35 -3.03
CA GLN A 154 -21.10 4.32 -3.63
C GLN A 154 -21.31 3.10 -2.71
N THR A 155 -20.38 2.81 -1.79
CA THR A 155 -20.57 1.72 -0.82
C THR A 155 -21.57 2.05 0.29
N GLY A 156 -21.89 3.33 0.49
CA GLY A 156 -22.73 3.81 1.60
C GLY A 156 -22.03 3.81 2.96
N ILE A 157 -20.71 3.61 3.01
CA ILE A 157 -19.93 3.71 4.25
C ILE A 157 -19.78 5.20 4.60
N SER A 158 -20.31 5.58 5.76
CA SER A 158 -20.15 6.92 6.35
C SER A 158 -18.91 6.98 7.27
N ASP A 159 -18.58 8.18 7.75
CA ASP A 159 -17.56 8.40 8.79
C ASP A 159 -16.13 8.03 8.38
N LEU A 160 -15.79 8.33 7.13
CA LEU A 160 -14.45 8.15 6.59
C LEU A 160 -13.62 9.43 6.78
N THR A 161 -12.36 9.27 7.18
CA THR A 161 -11.38 10.36 7.21
C THR A 161 -10.27 10.08 6.21
N LEU A 162 -9.96 11.06 5.35
CA LEU A 162 -8.84 10.98 4.43
C LEU A 162 -7.62 11.68 5.04
N GLU A 163 -6.59 10.90 5.35
CA GLU A 163 -5.30 11.39 5.83
C GLU A 163 -4.27 11.35 4.68
N ILE A 164 -3.59 12.46 4.43
CA ILE A 164 -2.63 12.61 3.33
C ILE A 164 -1.28 13.06 3.91
N ASN A 165 -0.20 12.48 3.42
CA ASN A 165 1.18 12.85 3.77
C ASN A 165 2.09 12.77 2.53
N SER A 166 3.27 13.40 2.61
CA SER A 166 4.34 13.29 1.62
C SER A 166 5.63 12.78 2.26
N LEU A 167 6.25 11.79 1.62
CA LEU A 167 7.59 11.30 1.96
C LEU A 167 8.71 12.06 1.22
N GLY A 168 8.33 13.04 0.38
CA GLY A 168 9.25 13.77 -0.48
C GLY A 168 9.95 12.89 -1.52
N CYS A 169 11.06 13.40 -2.05
CA CYS A 169 11.86 12.70 -3.06
C CYS A 169 13.20 12.19 -2.49
N SER A 170 14.05 11.65 -3.37
CA SER A 170 15.41 11.20 -3.03
C SER A 170 16.31 12.30 -2.46
N VAL A 171 15.97 13.58 -2.67
CA VAL A 171 16.68 14.73 -2.08
C VAL A 171 16.12 15.09 -0.69
N CYS A 172 14.82 14.92 -0.45
CA CYS A 172 14.17 15.24 0.83
C CYS A 172 14.51 14.20 1.91
N ARG A 173 14.54 12.93 1.51
CA ARG A 173 14.59 11.81 2.46
C ARG A 173 15.91 11.71 3.25
N PRO A 174 17.12 11.89 2.67
CA PRO A 174 18.37 11.83 3.42
C PRO A 174 18.47 12.83 4.59
N PRO A 175 18.24 14.16 4.39
CA PRO A 175 18.29 15.10 5.51
C PRO A 175 17.19 14.87 6.53
N TYR A 176 15.95 14.54 6.11
CA TYR A 176 14.88 14.20 7.04
C TYR A 176 15.21 12.95 7.89
N ARG A 177 15.93 11.98 7.30
CA ARG A 177 16.39 10.81 8.04
C ARG A 177 17.31 11.21 9.21
N LEU A 178 18.21 12.17 9.01
CA LEU A 178 19.08 12.68 10.06
C LEU A 178 18.28 13.39 11.15
N VAL A 179 17.32 14.23 10.78
CA VAL A 179 16.41 14.89 11.74
C VAL A 179 15.70 13.86 12.64
N LEU A 180 15.18 12.77 12.06
CA LEU A 180 14.58 11.69 12.85
C LEU A 180 15.60 10.95 13.73
N GLN A 181 16.83 10.76 13.26
CA GLN A 181 17.87 10.12 14.07
C GLN A 181 18.24 11.00 15.27
N ASP A 182 18.46 12.29 15.06
CA ASP A 182 18.76 13.23 16.14
C ASP A 182 17.61 13.28 17.17
N PHE A 183 16.36 13.26 16.70
CA PHE A 183 15.18 13.22 17.56
C PHE A 183 15.12 11.94 18.42
N PHE A 184 15.36 10.78 17.81
CA PHE A 184 15.27 9.50 18.53
C PHE A 184 16.50 9.18 19.38
N GLU A 185 17.67 9.76 19.09
CA GLU A 185 18.93 9.45 19.79
C GLU A 185 18.81 9.68 21.30
N ALA A 186 18.20 10.81 21.70
CA ALA A 186 17.97 11.14 23.11
C ALA A 186 16.98 10.21 23.83
N GLN A 187 16.22 9.40 23.08
CA GLN A 187 15.09 8.61 23.58
C GLN A 187 15.25 7.10 23.29
N LEU A 188 16.43 6.67 22.83
CA LEU A 188 16.70 5.28 22.42
C LEU A 188 16.33 4.24 23.49
N SER A 189 16.62 4.52 24.76
CA SER A 189 16.33 3.61 25.87
C SER A 189 14.84 3.38 26.13
N LEU A 190 13.98 4.29 25.65
CA LEU A 190 12.53 4.22 25.78
C LEU A 190 11.86 3.54 24.58
N LEU A 191 12.58 3.45 23.46
CA LEU A 191 12.14 2.71 22.28
C LEU A 191 12.19 1.20 22.54
N CYS A 192 11.27 0.47 21.92
CA CYS A 192 11.32 -0.99 21.97
C CYS A 192 12.53 -1.55 21.20
N GLU A 193 12.87 -2.82 21.46
CA GLU A 193 14.00 -3.52 20.82
C GLU A 193 13.99 -3.44 19.28
N ASP A 194 12.82 -3.66 18.64
CA ASP A 194 12.70 -3.57 17.19
C ASP A 194 12.97 -2.15 16.67
N CYS A 195 12.54 -1.13 17.41
CA CYS A 195 12.77 0.28 17.04
C CYS A 195 14.23 0.68 17.27
N ASN A 196 14.86 0.17 18.32
CA ASN A 196 16.32 0.30 18.53
C ASN A 196 17.12 -0.28 17.35
N ARG A 197 16.70 -1.43 16.80
CA ARG A 197 17.30 -1.97 15.57
C ARG A 197 17.02 -1.07 14.35
N ARG A 198 15.78 -0.59 14.19
CA ARG A 198 15.34 0.25 13.05
C ARG A 198 15.99 1.63 13.04
N PHE A 199 16.40 2.16 14.19
CA PHE A 199 17.07 3.45 14.32
C PHE A 199 18.25 3.62 13.36
N LYS A 200 19.08 2.56 13.22
CA LYS A 200 20.25 2.61 12.32
C LYS A 200 19.86 2.40 10.85
N SER A 201 18.98 1.43 10.57
CA SER A 201 18.65 1.02 9.20
C SER A 201 17.60 1.93 8.56
N ASN A 202 16.45 2.11 9.18
CA ASN A 202 15.30 2.85 8.63
C ASN A 202 14.47 3.51 9.75
N PRO A 203 14.89 4.69 10.25
CA PRO A 203 14.24 5.35 11.39
C PRO A 203 12.80 5.80 11.09
N LEU A 204 12.39 5.95 9.82
CA LEU A 204 11.00 6.23 9.45
C LEU A 204 10.06 5.11 9.94
N ARG A 205 10.52 3.86 9.99
CA ARG A 205 9.73 2.71 10.49
C ARG A 205 9.47 2.74 11.99
N ILE A 206 10.09 3.66 12.73
CA ILE A 206 9.80 3.87 14.16
C ILE A 206 8.45 4.59 14.30
N LEU A 207 8.11 5.49 13.38
CA LEU A 207 6.84 6.24 13.35
C LEU A 207 5.62 5.29 13.23
N ASP A 208 5.80 4.13 12.60
CA ASP A 208 4.74 3.13 12.42
C ASP A 208 4.56 2.18 13.62
N CYS A 209 5.40 2.30 14.66
CA CYS A 209 5.40 1.35 15.76
C CYS A 209 4.08 1.38 16.54
N LYS A 210 3.56 0.19 16.88
CA LYS A 210 2.29 0.06 17.61
C LYS A 210 2.44 -0.12 19.12
N LYS A 211 3.68 -0.20 19.65
CA LYS A 211 3.94 -0.29 21.09
C LYS A 211 3.75 1.08 21.75
N GLU A 212 3.12 1.10 22.92
CA GLU A 212 2.70 2.34 23.58
C GLU A 212 3.84 3.31 23.90
N SER A 213 4.98 2.77 24.36
CA SER A 213 6.17 3.59 24.62
C SER A 213 6.67 4.30 23.35
N CYS A 214 6.72 3.59 22.23
CA CYS A 214 7.10 4.19 20.95
C CYS A 214 6.04 5.18 20.45
N LYS A 215 4.75 4.85 20.58
CA LYS A 215 3.66 5.75 20.15
C LYS A 215 3.74 7.10 20.84
N THR A 216 3.93 7.09 22.16
CA THR A 216 4.06 8.31 22.97
C THR A 216 5.20 9.19 22.46
N ILE A 217 6.36 8.59 22.20
CA ILE A 217 7.54 9.31 21.66
C ILE A 217 7.28 9.86 20.26
N THR A 218 6.63 9.06 19.39
CA THR A 218 6.41 9.44 17.99
C THR A 218 5.36 10.53 17.79
N GLN A 219 4.57 10.87 18.81
CA GLN A 219 3.61 11.98 18.73
C GLN A 219 4.31 13.33 18.52
N ASP A 220 5.49 13.50 19.12
CA ASP A 220 6.29 14.72 19.02
C ASP A 220 7.36 14.65 17.91
N ALA A 221 7.32 13.62 17.07
CA ALA A 221 8.30 13.44 16.00
C ALA A 221 8.13 14.52 14.92
N PRO A 222 9.24 15.07 14.38
CA PRO A 222 9.19 16.01 13.26
C PRO A 222 8.41 15.45 12.07
N ALA A 223 7.49 16.22 11.49
CA ALA A 223 6.68 15.77 10.37
C ALA A 223 7.47 15.80 9.06
N SER A 224 7.33 14.78 8.21
CA SER A 224 8.04 14.71 6.92
C SER A 224 7.66 15.86 5.97
N ALA A 225 6.43 16.37 6.08
CA ALA A 225 5.93 17.48 5.28
C ALA A 225 6.68 18.81 5.53
N ASP A 226 7.27 19.00 6.71
CA ASP A 226 8.02 20.22 7.04
C ASP A 226 9.46 20.21 6.50
N HIS A 227 9.90 19.08 5.93
CA HIS A 227 11.26 18.87 5.43
C HIS A 227 11.29 18.56 3.92
N LEU A 228 10.28 19.03 3.18
CA LEU A 228 10.21 18.88 1.73
C LEU A 228 11.09 19.93 1.03
N CYS A 229 11.72 19.53 -0.09
CA CYS A 229 12.30 20.50 -1.01
C CYS A 229 11.19 21.27 -1.75
N GLU A 230 11.52 22.42 -2.33
CA GLU A 230 10.56 23.32 -2.99
C GLU A 230 9.68 22.62 -4.03
N THR A 231 10.22 21.69 -4.80
CA THR A 231 9.46 20.95 -5.83
C THR A 231 8.44 20.00 -5.20
N CYS A 232 8.82 19.27 -4.16
CA CYS A 232 7.92 18.38 -3.43
C CYS A 232 6.88 19.15 -2.61
N ASP A 233 7.27 20.25 -1.99
CA ASP A 233 6.36 21.14 -1.26
C ASP A 233 5.30 21.74 -2.20
N THR A 234 5.75 22.22 -3.36
CA THR A 234 4.85 22.71 -4.40
C THR A 234 3.93 21.59 -4.89
N HIS A 235 4.45 20.40 -5.21
CA HIS A 235 3.61 19.27 -5.64
C HIS A 235 2.55 18.92 -4.59
N PHE A 236 2.94 18.85 -3.31
CA PHE A 236 2.06 18.51 -2.20
C PHE A 236 0.99 19.58 -1.91
N LYS A 237 1.30 20.87 -2.04
CA LYS A 237 0.37 21.98 -1.78
C LYS A 237 -0.49 22.37 -2.99
N ARG A 238 -0.02 22.11 -4.21
CA ARG A 238 -0.69 22.50 -5.46
C ARG A 238 -2.06 21.86 -5.71
N PRO A 239 -2.45 20.69 -5.16
CA PRO A 239 -3.83 20.22 -5.28
C PRO A 239 -4.80 21.01 -4.38
N CYS A 240 -4.87 22.33 -4.58
CA CYS A 240 -5.99 23.19 -4.17
C CYS A 240 -7.15 23.10 -5.17
N VAL A 241 -7.42 21.93 -5.73
CA VAL A 241 -8.79 21.62 -6.16
C VAL A 241 -9.47 21.19 -4.88
N LYS A 242 -10.42 21.99 -4.40
CA LYS A 242 -11.34 21.59 -3.34
C LYS A 242 -12.01 20.28 -3.78
N VAL A 243 -11.44 19.14 -3.45
CA VAL A 243 -12.22 17.91 -3.30
C VAL A 243 -13.04 18.18 -2.04
N SER A 244 -14.20 18.82 -2.24
CA SER A 244 -15.17 19.04 -1.19
C SER A 244 -15.79 17.68 -0.90
N ILE A 245 -15.10 16.85 -0.12
CA ILE A 245 -15.68 15.63 0.41
C ILE A 245 -16.68 16.11 1.47
N HIS A 246 -17.94 16.23 1.07
CA HIS A 246 -19.04 16.59 1.96
C HIS A 246 -19.33 15.41 2.88
N LEU A 247 -18.57 15.30 3.97
CA LEU A 247 -18.85 14.37 5.05
C LEU A 247 -19.90 15.01 5.95
N ASN A 248 -21.16 14.63 5.75
CA ASN A 248 -22.24 15.00 6.66
C ASN A 248 -21.99 14.29 7.99
N TYR A 249 -21.62 15.06 9.02
CA TYR A 249 -21.68 14.63 10.41
C TYR A 249 -23.14 14.66 10.88
N PRO A 250 -23.74 13.55 11.33
CA PRO A 250 -24.78 13.64 12.34
C PRO A 250 -24.12 13.91 13.70
N THR A 251 -24.54 15.01 14.33
CA THR A 251 -24.25 15.36 15.74
C THR A 251 -24.64 14.27 16.71
#